data_AF-A0A959NRT3-F1
#
_entry.id   AF-A0A959NRT3-F1
#
_cell.length_a   1.000
_cell.length_b   1.000
_cell.length_c   1.000
_cell.angle_alpha   90.00
_cell.angle_beta   90.00
_cell.angle_gamma   90.00
#
_symmetry.space_group_name_H-M   'P 1'
#
loop_
_entity.id
_entity.type
_entity.pdbx_description
1 polymer ?
#
loop_
_entity_poly.entity_id
_entity_poly.type
_entity_poly.pdbx_seq_one_letter_code
_entity_poly.pdbx_strand_id
1 'polypeptide(L)'
;MYSKFRIIGIILLLFFIKNIFAEQKFTRIVNLNGQWKFNLGDNKNWAYPNFDDSDWDNIVVPSSWENEGYNGYDGYAWYRKFFNVSSKYNNKKLYLSLGVIDDVAEIYINGKLIGKSGSFPPNYNSAFNAKIWLPLPENIFSKNSLNLISVRVYDSQQAGGIYKGDIGIFLAEPLLNMSINLEGSWKFRTGDNPQWSQINVDDDNWDNIIVPSYWDWQGYNDYDGFAWYRITFNINLNENLDDNLVLMLGKIDDLDETFLNGKFVGSTGDLIISPIDGSINGRDNKDFNTFRGYRIKKDDLQNGKNVISVRVFDGRYKGGIYEGPIGIASLKDYIFFRTKNLDGKKKNFFDLLFDK
;
A
#
# COMPACT_ATOMS: atom_id res chain seq x y z
N MET A 1 7.63 70.99 -28.47
CA MET A 1 6.20 70.68 -28.27
C MET A 1 5.94 69.29 -28.84
N TYR A 2 5.40 68.40 -28.01
CA TYR A 2 5.01 67.00 -28.27
C TYR A 2 6.10 65.93 -28.43
N SER A 3 6.46 65.39 -27.26
CA SER A 3 7.01 64.05 -26.99
C SER A 3 6.25 62.96 -27.77
N LYS A 4 6.97 62.17 -28.58
CA LYS A 4 6.46 60.91 -29.14
C LYS A 4 6.67 59.81 -28.11
N PHE A 5 5.60 59.51 -27.38
CA PHE A 5 5.49 58.30 -26.56
C PHE A 5 5.76 57.07 -27.43
N ARG A 6 6.87 56.37 -27.15
CA ARG A 6 7.05 54.98 -27.56
C ARG A 6 6.06 54.15 -26.73
N ILE A 7 4.96 53.75 -27.36
CA ILE A 7 4.09 52.68 -26.86
C ILE A 7 4.95 51.41 -26.92
N ILE A 8 5.60 51.09 -25.79
CA ILE A 8 6.15 49.77 -25.54
C ILE A 8 4.91 48.88 -25.43
N GLY A 9 4.63 48.14 -26.51
CA GLY A 9 3.67 47.06 -26.50
C GLY A 9 4.13 46.02 -25.49
N ILE A 10 3.59 46.11 -24.27
CA ILE A 10 3.60 45.01 -23.32
C ILE A 10 2.63 43.97 -23.91
N ILE A 11 3.15 43.14 -24.81
CA ILE A 11 2.55 41.85 -25.08
C ILE A 11 2.79 41.05 -23.80
N LEU A 12 1.80 41.11 -22.91
CA LEU A 12 1.60 40.18 -21.81
C LEU A 12 1.36 38.81 -22.45
N LEU A 13 2.47 38.16 -22.83
CA LEU A 13 2.48 36.75 -23.16
C LEU A 13 2.24 36.03 -21.84
N LEU A 14 0.96 35.88 -21.48
CA LEU A 14 0.50 34.97 -20.43
C LEU A 14 0.91 33.57 -20.85
N PHE A 15 2.15 33.20 -20.52
CA PHE A 15 2.57 31.81 -20.43
C PHE A 15 1.70 31.20 -19.32
N PHE A 16 0.55 30.67 -19.70
CA PHE A 16 -0.09 29.58 -18.97
C PHE A 16 0.91 28.43 -18.97
N ILE A 17 1.84 28.44 -18.02
CA ILE A 17 2.55 27.22 -17.64
C ILE A 17 1.46 26.33 -17.06
N LYS A 18 0.88 25.46 -17.89
CA LYS A 18 0.12 24.32 -17.39
C LYS A 18 1.04 23.60 -16.41
N ASN A 19 0.71 23.69 -15.14
CA ASN A 19 1.34 22.91 -14.08
C ASN A 19 0.97 21.44 -14.33
N ILE A 20 1.84 20.73 -15.03
CA ILE A 20 1.73 19.28 -15.16
C ILE A 20 2.39 18.71 -13.90
N PHE A 21 1.59 18.54 -12.85
CA PHE A 21 1.91 17.50 -11.86
C PHE A 21 1.75 16.16 -12.58
N ALA A 22 2.72 15.27 -12.42
CA ALA A 22 2.59 13.91 -12.93
C ALA A 22 1.69 13.15 -11.96
N GLU A 23 0.38 13.22 -12.15
CA GLU A 23 -0.55 12.35 -11.43
C GLU A 23 -0.25 10.89 -11.79
N GLN A 24 -0.21 10.00 -10.79
CA GLN A 24 -0.06 8.58 -11.04
C GLN A 24 -1.23 8.11 -11.88
N LYS A 25 -0.96 7.74 -13.13
CA LYS A 25 -2.00 7.30 -14.04
C LYS A 25 -2.25 5.81 -13.87
N PHE A 26 -3.51 5.48 -13.61
CA PHE A 26 -3.99 4.11 -13.55
C PHE A 26 -4.87 3.80 -14.75
N THR A 27 -4.59 2.70 -15.43
CA THR A 27 -5.40 2.22 -16.56
C THR A 27 -5.99 0.87 -16.21
N ARG A 28 -7.32 0.73 -16.24
CA ARG A 28 -7.97 -0.56 -16.03
C ARG A 28 -7.60 -1.52 -17.16
N ILE A 29 -6.94 -2.62 -16.82
CA ILE A 29 -6.50 -3.66 -17.77
C ILE A 29 -7.37 -4.92 -17.71
N VAL A 30 -8.05 -5.15 -16.58
CA VAL A 30 -9.05 -6.20 -16.41
C VAL A 30 -10.28 -5.59 -15.76
N ASN A 31 -11.44 -5.77 -16.40
CA ASN A 31 -12.73 -5.41 -15.84
C ASN A 31 -13.25 -6.61 -15.03
N LEU A 32 -13.52 -6.42 -13.73
CA LEU A 32 -14.07 -7.44 -12.86
C LEU A 32 -15.54 -7.18 -12.48
N ASN A 33 -16.14 -6.08 -12.94
CA ASN A 33 -17.58 -5.82 -12.76
C ASN A 33 -18.45 -6.92 -13.43
N GLY A 34 -19.72 -7.00 -13.03
CA GLY A 34 -20.71 -7.94 -13.54
C GLY A 34 -20.87 -9.17 -12.65
N GLN A 35 -21.17 -10.32 -13.24
CA GLN A 35 -21.50 -11.55 -12.52
C GLN A 35 -20.27 -12.18 -11.85
N TRP A 36 -20.44 -12.61 -10.60
CA TRP A 36 -19.52 -13.42 -9.79
C TRP A 36 -20.26 -14.64 -9.25
N LYS A 37 -19.54 -15.72 -8.96
CA LYS A 37 -20.06 -16.83 -8.15
C LYS A 37 -20.22 -16.37 -6.71
N PHE A 38 -21.30 -16.78 -6.05
CA PHE A 38 -21.65 -16.35 -4.70
C PHE A 38 -22.18 -17.50 -3.85
N ASN A 39 -21.79 -17.53 -2.57
CA ASN A 39 -22.31 -18.50 -1.62
C ASN A 39 -22.28 -17.95 -0.19
N LEU A 40 -23.28 -18.32 0.61
CA LEU A 40 -23.40 -17.95 2.01
C LEU A 40 -22.65 -18.96 2.91
N GLY A 41 -22.26 -18.51 4.10
CA GLY A 41 -21.51 -19.30 5.05
C GLY A 41 -20.00 -19.10 4.90
N ASP A 42 -19.23 -19.89 5.65
CA ASP A 42 -17.79 -19.67 5.78
C ASP A 42 -16.99 -20.97 5.67
N ASN A 43 -16.26 -21.11 4.57
CA ASN A 43 -15.33 -22.21 4.38
C ASN A 43 -14.08 -21.73 3.66
N LYS A 44 -12.95 -21.72 4.36
CA LYS A 44 -11.66 -21.25 3.83
C LYS A 44 -11.18 -22.02 2.59
N ASN A 45 -11.67 -23.24 2.36
CA ASN A 45 -11.34 -24.00 1.14
C ASN A 45 -11.87 -23.30 -0.13
N TRP A 46 -12.85 -22.41 0.00
CA TRP A 46 -13.41 -21.63 -1.10
C TRP A 46 -12.46 -20.57 -1.66
N ALA A 47 -11.31 -20.32 -1.02
CA ALA A 47 -10.26 -19.47 -1.58
C ALA A 47 -9.47 -20.15 -2.71
N TYR A 48 -9.48 -21.48 -2.81
CA TYR A 48 -8.59 -22.22 -3.70
C TYR A 48 -9.16 -22.46 -5.09
N PRO A 49 -8.34 -22.39 -6.15
CA PRO A 49 -8.78 -22.52 -7.54
C PRO A 49 -9.28 -23.91 -7.93
N ASN A 50 -8.96 -24.94 -7.16
CA ASN A 50 -9.39 -26.32 -7.40
C ASN A 50 -10.74 -26.68 -6.74
N PHE A 51 -11.32 -25.77 -5.96
CA PHE A 51 -12.65 -25.98 -5.39
C PHE A 51 -13.71 -25.83 -6.50
N ASP A 52 -14.66 -26.77 -6.56
CA ASP A 52 -15.78 -26.78 -7.49
C ASP A 52 -16.91 -25.88 -6.99
N ASP A 53 -17.14 -24.77 -7.71
CA ASP A 53 -18.18 -23.78 -7.42
C ASP A 53 -19.37 -23.87 -8.41
N SER A 54 -19.52 -25.00 -9.10
CA SER A 54 -20.61 -25.21 -10.05
C SER A 54 -21.99 -25.01 -9.42
N ASP A 55 -22.18 -25.50 -8.20
CA ASP A 55 -23.41 -25.38 -7.41
C ASP A 55 -23.63 -24.01 -6.76
N TRP A 56 -22.70 -23.06 -6.90
CA TRP A 56 -22.86 -21.71 -6.34
C TRP A 56 -23.81 -20.85 -7.16
N ASP A 57 -24.53 -19.99 -6.46
CA ASP A 57 -25.34 -18.93 -7.04
C ASP A 57 -24.47 -17.92 -7.80
N ASN A 58 -25.13 -16.99 -8.50
CA ASN A 58 -24.47 -15.86 -9.14
C ASN A 58 -24.98 -14.54 -8.55
N ILE A 59 -24.10 -13.55 -8.45
CA ILE A 59 -24.40 -12.23 -7.93
C ILE A 59 -23.77 -11.14 -8.79
N VAL A 60 -24.45 -10.00 -8.95
CA VAL A 60 -23.87 -8.84 -9.63
C VAL A 60 -22.95 -8.07 -8.67
N VAL A 61 -21.75 -7.74 -9.15
CA VAL A 61 -20.80 -6.88 -8.44
C VAL A 61 -20.42 -5.69 -9.35
N PRO A 62 -20.46 -4.44 -8.85
CA PRO A 62 -20.84 -4.05 -7.50
C PRO A 62 -22.37 -4.01 -7.32
N SER A 63 -22.83 -4.55 -6.20
CA SER A 63 -24.21 -4.47 -5.68
C SER A 63 -24.18 -4.98 -4.24
N SER A 64 -25.07 -4.48 -3.37
CA SER A 64 -25.26 -5.13 -2.06
C SER A 64 -26.00 -6.45 -2.27
N TRP A 65 -25.74 -7.46 -1.43
CA TRP A 65 -26.37 -8.77 -1.67
C TRP A 65 -27.89 -8.76 -1.44
N GLU A 66 -28.42 -7.79 -0.69
CA GLU A 66 -29.87 -7.61 -0.50
C GLU A 66 -30.54 -7.23 -1.82
N ASN A 67 -29.92 -6.34 -2.60
CA ASN A 67 -30.42 -5.94 -3.91
C ASN A 67 -30.43 -7.11 -4.92
N GLU A 68 -29.66 -8.16 -4.64
CA GLU A 68 -29.53 -9.36 -5.46
C GLU A 68 -30.32 -10.55 -4.91
N GLY A 69 -31.18 -10.33 -3.90
CA GLY A 69 -32.15 -11.31 -3.42
C GLY A 69 -31.88 -11.87 -2.02
N TYR A 70 -30.77 -11.51 -1.37
CA TYR A 70 -30.40 -11.98 -0.03
C TYR A 70 -30.83 -10.98 1.06
N ASN A 71 -32.11 -10.61 1.05
CA ASN A 71 -32.65 -9.57 1.94
C ASN A 71 -32.53 -9.93 3.42
N GLY A 72 -31.89 -9.05 4.20
CA GLY A 72 -31.75 -9.17 5.66
C GLY A 72 -30.82 -10.29 6.11
N TYR A 73 -29.92 -10.73 5.22
CA TYR A 73 -28.88 -11.70 5.58
C TYR A 73 -27.69 -10.98 6.22
N ASP A 74 -27.44 -11.28 7.49
CA ASP A 74 -26.21 -10.92 8.19
C ASP A 74 -25.35 -12.18 8.36
N GLY A 75 -24.05 -12.11 8.10
CA GLY A 75 -23.14 -13.23 8.26
C GLY A 75 -22.02 -13.28 7.24
N TYR A 76 -21.53 -14.49 6.99
CA TYR A 76 -20.44 -14.72 6.07
C TYR A 76 -20.95 -14.96 4.66
N ALA A 77 -20.28 -14.37 3.68
CA ALA A 77 -20.49 -14.71 2.28
C ALA A 77 -19.17 -14.72 1.52
N TRP A 78 -19.15 -15.48 0.42
CA TRP A 78 -17.99 -15.61 -0.42
C TRP A 78 -18.31 -15.30 -1.88
N TYR A 79 -17.39 -14.59 -2.51
CA TYR A 79 -17.42 -14.25 -3.92
C TYR A 79 -16.26 -14.96 -4.63
N ARG A 80 -16.51 -15.48 -5.84
CA ARG A 80 -15.48 -16.09 -6.68
C ARG A 80 -15.59 -15.61 -8.12
N LYS A 81 -14.47 -15.25 -8.74
CA LYS A 81 -14.41 -14.89 -10.17
C LYS A 81 -13.11 -15.30 -10.81
N PHE A 82 -13.21 -16.02 -11.92
CA PHE A 82 -12.09 -16.28 -12.79
C PHE A 82 -11.86 -15.11 -13.75
N PHE A 83 -10.60 -14.78 -13.98
CA PHE A 83 -10.18 -13.74 -14.91
C PHE A 83 -8.84 -14.10 -15.56
N ASN A 84 -8.49 -13.37 -16.62
CA ASN A 84 -7.21 -13.52 -17.31
C ASN A 84 -6.45 -12.19 -17.27
N VAL A 85 -5.13 -12.27 -17.10
CA VAL A 85 -4.22 -11.13 -17.21
C VAL A 85 -3.25 -11.44 -18.34
N SER A 86 -3.22 -10.56 -19.35
CA SER A 86 -2.31 -10.73 -20.48
C SER A 86 -0.85 -10.74 -20.00
N SER A 87 -0.07 -11.69 -20.50
CA SER A 87 1.36 -11.84 -20.18
C SER A 87 2.21 -10.61 -20.51
N LYS A 88 1.72 -9.68 -21.34
CA LYS A 88 2.37 -8.38 -21.59
C LYS A 88 2.44 -7.49 -20.34
N TYR A 89 1.62 -7.77 -19.33
CA TYR A 89 1.63 -7.08 -18.04
C TYR A 89 2.45 -7.80 -16.96
N ASN A 90 3.14 -8.89 -17.31
CA ASN A 90 4.11 -9.51 -16.42
C ASN A 90 5.18 -8.49 -16.02
N ASN A 91 5.56 -8.50 -14.74
CA ASN A 91 6.54 -7.58 -14.15
C ASN A 91 6.14 -6.09 -14.28
N LYS A 92 4.85 -5.80 -14.46
CA LYS A 92 4.31 -4.44 -14.37
C LYS A 92 3.71 -4.22 -12.99
N LYS A 93 3.68 -2.96 -12.57
CA LYS A 93 3.02 -2.54 -11.33
C LYS A 93 1.51 -2.57 -11.52
N LEU A 94 0.84 -3.46 -10.82
CA LEU A 94 -0.60 -3.67 -10.92
C LEU A 94 -1.25 -3.42 -9.57
N TYR A 95 -2.47 -2.90 -9.59
CA TYR A 95 -3.29 -2.65 -8.41
C TYR A 95 -4.62 -3.37 -8.58
N LEU A 96 -5.15 -3.89 -7.48
CA LEU A 96 -6.50 -4.39 -7.39
C LEU A 96 -7.40 -3.32 -6.77
N SER A 97 -8.52 -3.07 -7.43
CA SER A 97 -9.65 -2.33 -6.87
C SER A 97 -10.82 -3.29 -6.69
N LEU A 98 -11.28 -3.45 -5.45
CA LEU A 98 -12.57 -4.09 -5.16
C LEU A 98 -13.61 -3.07 -4.68
N GLY A 99 -13.34 -1.78 -4.82
CA GLY A 99 -14.29 -0.77 -4.39
C GLY A 99 -14.45 -0.80 -2.87
N VAL A 100 -15.67 -0.64 -2.39
CA VAL A 100 -16.03 -0.63 -0.98
C VAL A 100 -16.71 -1.96 -0.64
N ILE A 101 -16.23 -2.59 0.43
CA ILE A 101 -16.76 -3.85 0.96
C ILE A 101 -17.19 -3.59 2.40
N ASP A 102 -18.39 -4.06 2.74
CA ASP A 102 -18.93 -3.99 4.10
C ASP A 102 -19.05 -5.39 4.72
N ASP A 103 -18.71 -5.65 5.98
CA ASP A 103 -17.96 -4.83 6.96
C ASP A 103 -16.46 -5.22 6.98
N VAL A 104 -16.20 -6.50 6.77
CA VAL A 104 -14.89 -7.15 6.91
C VAL A 104 -14.62 -7.97 5.67
N ALA A 105 -13.39 -7.92 5.14
CA ALA A 105 -13.01 -8.68 3.97
C ALA A 105 -11.65 -9.38 4.12
N GLU A 106 -11.52 -10.56 3.53
CA GLU A 106 -10.24 -11.18 3.18
C GLU A 106 -10.23 -11.41 1.66
N ILE A 107 -9.17 -10.94 0.99
CA ILE A 107 -9.03 -10.98 -0.46
C ILE A 107 -7.94 -11.98 -0.83
N TYR A 108 -8.27 -12.93 -1.69
CA TYR A 108 -7.37 -13.96 -2.16
C TYR A 108 -7.19 -13.90 -3.68
N ILE A 109 -5.98 -14.17 -4.15
CA ILE A 109 -5.73 -14.53 -5.54
C ILE A 109 -5.08 -15.91 -5.56
N ASN A 110 -5.69 -16.84 -6.29
CA ASN A 110 -5.24 -18.23 -6.41
C ASN A 110 -5.00 -18.90 -5.04
N GLY A 111 -5.86 -18.63 -4.06
CA GLY A 111 -5.75 -19.16 -2.69
C GLY A 111 -4.74 -18.44 -1.78
N LYS A 112 -3.98 -17.46 -2.29
CA LYS A 112 -3.05 -16.66 -1.49
C LYS A 112 -3.74 -15.39 -1.01
N LEU A 113 -3.74 -15.14 0.30
CA LEU A 113 -4.23 -13.90 0.90
C LEU A 113 -3.36 -12.72 0.43
N ILE A 114 -3.99 -11.69 -0.12
CA ILE A 114 -3.33 -10.48 -0.64
C ILE A 114 -3.82 -9.19 0.01
N GLY A 115 -4.88 -9.24 0.80
CA GLY A 115 -5.40 -8.09 1.51
C GLY A 115 -6.50 -8.48 2.50
N LYS A 116 -6.70 -7.63 3.49
CA LYS A 116 -7.77 -7.74 4.47
C LYS A 116 -8.34 -6.36 4.78
N SER A 117 -9.60 -6.31 5.19
CA SER A 117 -10.20 -5.16 5.84
C SER A 117 -10.95 -5.57 7.10
N GLY A 118 -10.72 -4.87 8.21
CA GLY A 118 -11.33 -5.21 9.50
C GLY A 118 -10.86 -6.54 10.08
N SER A 119 -11.60 -7.06 11.07
CA SER A 119 -11.33 -8.32 11.76
C SER A 119 -12.60 -9.17 11.86
N PHE A 120 -12.49 -10.45 11.54
CA PHE A 120 -13.62 -11.39 11.64
C PHE A 120 -13.92 -11.79 13.10
N PRO A 121 -15.16 -12.23 13.41
CA PRO A 121 -15.47 -12.88 14.68
C PRO A 121 -14.48 -14.00 15.07
N PRO A 122 -14.23 -14.22 16.37
CA PRO A 122 -14.86 -13.58 17.53
C PRO A 122 -14.35 -12.16 17.84
N ASN A 123 -13.20 -11.77 17.29
CA ASN A 123 -12.61 -10.44 17.49
C ASN A 123 -13.12 -9.46 16.42
N TYR A 124 -14.45 -9.40 16.27
CA TYR A 124 -15.08 -8.64 15.22
C TYR A 124 -14.74 -7.15 15.30
N ASN A 125 -14.27 -6.58 14.20
CA ASN A 125 -14.02 -5.15 14.07
C ASN A 125 -14.30 -4.70 12.63
N SER A 126 -15.28 -3.83 12.45
CA SER A 126 -15.71 -3.36 11.13
C SER A 126 -14.66 -2.46 10.48
N ALA A 127 -14.49 -2.58 9.17
CA ALA A 127 -13.83 -1.59 8.34
C ALA A 127 -14.84 -0.93 7.40
N PHE A 128 -16.00 -0.54 7.94
CA PHE A 128 -17.08 0.15 7.24
C PHE A 128 -16.53 1.24 6.30
N ASN A 129 -17.01 1.26 5.06
CA ASN A 129 -16.57 2.15 3.98
C ASN A 129 -15.09 2.03 3.55
N ALA A 130 -14.32 1.04 4.02
CA ALA A 130 -12.95 0.84 3.57
C ALA A 130 -12.93 0.54 2.07
N LYS A 131 -12.23 1.40 1.33
CA LYS A 131 -11.98 1.18 -0.08
C LYS A 131 -10.81 0.23 -0.24
N ILE A 132 -11.05 -0.94 -0.81
CA ILE A 132 -10.02 -1.90 -1.19
C ILE A 132 -9.33 -1.42 -2.45
N TRP A 133 -8.16 -0.82 -2.26
CA TRP A 133 -7.22 -0.43 -3.30
C TRP A 133 -5.82 -0.82 -2.85
N LEU A 134 -5.26 -1.88 -3.43
CA LEU A 134 -3.98 -2.43 -2.97
C LEU A 134 -3.07 -2.83 -4.12
N PRO A 135 -1.75 -2.64 -3.97
CA PRO A 135 -0.78 -3.12 -4.93
C PRO A 135 -0.79 -4.65 -4.96
N LEU A 136 -0.69 -5.22 -6.16
CA LEU A 136 -0.61 -6.65 -6.35
C LEU A 136 0.84 -7.12 -6.30
N PRO A 137 1.15 -8.18 -5.53
CA PRO A 137 2.50 -8.74 -5.48
C PRO A 137 2.99 -9.17 -6.85
N GLU A 138 4.30 -9.05 -7.09
CA GLU A 138 4.91 -9.63 -8.28
C GLU A 138 4.67 -11.14 -8.32
N ASN A 139 4.49 -11.68 -9.54
CA ASN A 139 4.24 -13.10 -9.77
C ASN A 139 3.01 -13.68 -9.04
N ILE A 140 2.05 -12.85 -8.61
CA ILE A 140 0.80 -13.33 -8.00
C ILE A 140 -0.07 -14.12 -8.99
N PHE A 141 0.06 -13.82 -10.28
CA PHE A 141 -0.70 -14.47 -11.33
C PHE A 141 -0.03 -15.71 -11.89
N SER A 142 -0.82 -16.75 -12.10
CA SER A 142 -0.45 -17.91 -12.88
C SER A 142 -0.23 -17.50 -14.34
N LYS A 143 0.92 -17.90 -14.89
CA LYS A 143 1.32 -17.56 -16.26
C LYS A 143 0.50 -18.38 -17.26
N ASN A 144 -0.13 -17.69 -18.22
CA ASN A 144 -0.89 -18.30 -19.32
C ASN A 144 -2.07 -19.19 -18.89
N SER A 145 -2.64 -18.97 -17.70
CA SER A 145 -3.86 -19.63 -17.24
C SER A 145 -4.86 -18.63 -16.66
N LEU A 146 -6.09 -19.09 -16.44
CA LEU A 146 -7.04 -18.33 -15.64
C LEU A 146 -6.51 -18.18 -14.22
N ASN A 147 -6.81 -17.02 -13.63
CA ASN A 147 -6.56 -16.70 -12.24
C ASN A 147 -7.90 -16.59 -11.53
N LEU A 148 -7.95 -17.02 -10.27
CA LEU A 148 -9.13 -16.89 -9.42
C LEU A 148 -8.91 -15.74 -8.45
N ILE A 149 -9.88 -14.83 -8.36
CA ILE A 149 -10.04 -13.97 -7.20
C ILE A 149 -11.17 -14.52 -6.33
N SER A 150 -10.92 -14.61 -5.03
CA SER A 150 -11.91 -14.98 -4.03
C SER A 150 -11.96 -13.91 -2.96
N VAL A 151 -13.17 -13.57 -2.52
CA VAL A 151 -13.37 -12.56 -1.48
C VAL A 151 -14.27 -13.16 -0.42
N ARG A 152 -13.75 -13.27 0.78
CA ARG A 152 -14.51 -13.64 1.98
C ARG A 152 -14.99 -12.35 2.61
N VAL A 153 -16.29 -12.25 2.86
CA VAL A 153 -16.93 -11.09 3.47
C VAL A 153 -17.65 -11.53 4.74
N TYR A 154 -17.60 -10.70 5.78
CA TYR A 154 -18.51 -10.80 6.91
C TYR A 154 -19.18 -9.45 7.10
N ASP A 155 -20.50 -9.47 7.15
CA ASP A 155 -21.34 -8.33 7.46
C ASP A 155 -22.10 -8.63 8.73
N SER A 156 -22.13 -7.65 9.63
CA SER A 156 -22.78 -7.85 10.93
C SER A 156 -24.23 -7.36 10.95
N GLN A 157 -24.55 -6.38 10.10
CA GLN A 157 -25.79 -5.62 10.13
C GLN A 157 -25.97 -4.86 8.81
N GLN A 158 -27.23 -4.65 8.42
CA GLN A 158 -27.65 -3.81 7.30
C GLN A 158 -27.37 -4.44 5.93
N ALA A 159 -26.53 -3.81 5.11
CA ALA A 159 -26.40 -4.12 3.70
C ALA A 159 -24.97 -4.54 3.37
N GLY A 160 -24.76 -5.83 3.15
CA GLY A 160 -23.42 -6.38 2.98
C GLY A 160 -22.95 -6.48 1.53
N GLY A 161 -21.66 -6.81 1.40
CA GLY A 161 -21.06 -7.21 0.12
C GLY A 161 -20.19 -6.17 -0.56
N ILE A 162 -19.83 -6.45 -1.82
CA ILE A 162 -19.00 -5.56 -2.66
C ILE A 162 -19.92 -4.55 -3.36
N TYR A 163 -20.35 -3.50 -2.66
CA TYR A 163 -21.53 -2.74 -3.09
C TYR A 163 -21.24 -1.50 -3.94
N LYS A 164 -20.00 -1.00 -4.00
CA LYS A 164 -19.67 0.22 -4.76
C LYS A 164 -18.23 0.30 -5.22
N GLY A 165 -17.98 0.67 -6.47
CA GLY A 165 -16.66 1.07 -6.96
C GLY A 165 -16.38 0.62 -8.38
N ASP A 166 -15.21 0.96 -8.90
CA ASP A 166 -14.73 0.40 -10.17
C ASP A 166 -13.90 -0.86 -9.88
N ILE A 167 -14.50 -2.03 -10.13
CA ILE A 167 -13.93 -3.32 -9.76
C ILE A 167 -13.04 -3.82 -10.89
N GLY A 168 -11.75 -4.01 -10.62
CA GLY A 168 -10.80 -4.38 -11.67
C GLY A 168 -9.34 -4.43 -11.26
N ILE A 169 -8.51 -4.80 -12.24
CA ILE A 169 -7.05 -4.72 -12.13
C ILE A 169 -6.57 -3.54 -12.95
N PHE A 170 -5.73 -2.72 -12.35
CA PHE A 170 -5.24 -1.46 -12.90
C PHE A 170 -3.73 -1.52 -13.08
N LEU A 171 -3.27 -1.13 -14.26
CA LEU A 171 -1.86 -0.86 -14.52
C LEU A 171 -1.52 0.54 -13.99
N ALA A 172 -0.55 0.61 -13.09
CA ALA A 172 0.08 1.86 -12.71
C ALA A 172 1.18 2.20 -13.72
N GLU A 173 1.07 3.36 -14.36
CA GLU A 173 2.18 3.86 -15.18
C GLU A 173 3.37 4.20 -14.25
N PRO A 174 4.62 3.81 -14.60
CA PRO A 174 5.75 4.01 -13.70
C PRO A 174 6.03 5.51 -13.49
N LEU A 175 5.79 5.99 -12.27
CA LEU A 175 6.31 7.29 -11.82
C LEU A 175 7.82 7.27 -11.59
N LEU A 176 8.36 6.07 -11.33
CA LEU A 176 9.71 5.82 -10.87
C LEU A 176 10.18 4.45 -11.37
N ASN A 177 11.43 4.36 -11.82
CA ASN A 177 12.09 3.08 -12.02
C ASN A 177 12.62 2.59 -10.67
N MET A 178 12.05 1.51 -10.16
CA MET A 178 12.38 0.97 -8.85
C MET A 178 13.25 -0.24 -9.02
N SER A 179 14.39 -0.28 -8.33
CA SER A 179 15.31 -1.41 -8.36
C SER A 179 14.69 -2.63 -7.67
N ILE A 180 14.02 -2.42 -6.54
CA ILE A 180 13.31 -3.46 -5.79
C ILE A 180 11.97 -2.93 -5.32
N ASN A 181 10.88 -3.57 -5.73
CA ASN A 181 9.56 -3.27 -5.21
C ASN A 181 9.34 -3.99 -3.88
N LEU A 182 8.92 -3.26 -2.85
CA LEU A 182 8.64 -3.80 -1.52
C LEU A 182 7.18 -3.58 -1.10
N GLU A 183 6.32 -3.14 -2.00
CA GLU A 183 4.88 -3.07 -1.75
C GLU A 183 4.27 -4.48 -1.62
N GLY A 184 3.27 -4.62 -0.75
CA GLY A 184 2.55 -5.86 -0.52
C GLY A 184 2.53 -6.28 0.94
N SER A 185 2.59 -7.58 1.19
CA SER A 185 2.43 -8.14 2.54
C SER A 185 3.74 -8.10 3.33
N TRP A 186 3.70 -7.45 4.49
CA TRP A 186 4.77 -7.37 5.49
C TRP A 186 4.32 -8.10 6.76
N LYS A 187 5.28 -8.54 7.55
CA LYS A 187 5.05 -8.99 8.93
C LYS A 187 4.76 -7.78 9.82
N PHE A 188 3.84 -7.92 10.76
CA PHE A 188 3.35 -6.85 11.62
C PHE A 188 3.14 -7.30 13.04
N ARG A 189 3.49 -6.43 14.00
CA ARG A 189 3.26 -6.67 15.42
C ARG A 189 3.10 -5.37 16.18
N THR A 190 2.08 -5.30 17.03
CA THR A 190 1.87 -4.18 17.96
C THR A 190 2.76 -4.31 19.19
N GLY A 191 2.98 -3.18 19.88
CA GLY A 191 3.89 -3.05 21.00
C GLY A 191 5.29 -2.60 20.57
N ASP A 192 6.17 -2.45 21.56
CA ASP A 192 7.49 -1.88 21.34
C ASP A 192 8.60 -2.74 21.94
N ASN A 193 9.39 -3.37 21.08
CA ASN A 193 10.58 -4.10 21.50
C ASN A 193 11.73 -3.84 20.51
N PRO A 194 12.74 -3.05 20.89
CA PRO A 194 13.89 -2.72 20.02
C PRO A 194 14.64 -3.93 19.47
N GLN A 195 14.57 -5.10 20.11
CA GLN A 195 15.18 -6.33 19.60
C GLN A 195 14.55 -6.79 18.27
N TRP A 196 13.32 -6.36 17.98
CA TRP A 196 12.65 -6.65 16.71
C TRP A 196 13.29 -5.97 15.50
N SER A 197 14.29 -5.09 15.68
CA SER A 197 15.13 -4.58 14.60
C SER A 197 16.09 -5.63 14.02
N GLN A 198 16.43 -6.67 14.78
CA GLN A 198 17.51 -7.58 14.44
C GLN A 198 17.15 -8.54 13.29
N ILE A 199 18.13 -8.90 12.47
CA ILE A 199 17.92 -9.74 11.27
C ILE A 199 17.46 -11.16 11.61
N ASN A 200 17.82 -11.67 12.78
CA ASN A 200 17.59 -13.04 13.24
C ASN A 200 16.30 -13.22 14.05
N VAL A 201 15.48 -12.17 14.20
CA VAL A 201 14.18 -12.27 14.86
C VAL A 201 13.30 -13.24 14.10
N ASP A 202 12.73 -14.19 14.83
CA ASP A 202 11.67 -15.06 14.36
C ASP A 202 10.34 -14.28 14.35
N ASP A 203 9.82 -14.05 13.14
CA ASP A 203 8.57 -13.37 12.87
C ASP A 203 7.50 -14.30 12.27
N ASP A 204 7.66 -15.63 12.40
CA ASP A 204 6.70 -16.59 11.87
C ASP A 204 5.32 -16.41 12.50
N ASN A 205 5.28 -16.13 13.80
CA ASN A 205 4.06 -15.88 14.57
C ASN A 205 3.55 -14.43 14.51
N TRP A 206 4.16 -13.56 13.71
CA TRP A 206 3.65 -12.20 13.52
C TRP A 206 2.49 -12.20 12.53
N ASP A 207 1.60 -11.23 12.71
CA ASP A 207 0.51 -11.00 11.78
C ASP A 207 1.04 -10.55 10.42
N ASN A 208 0.22 -10.68 9.38
CA ASN A 208 0.51 -10.08 8.08
C ASN A 208 -0.31 -8.80 7.91
N ILE A 209 0.31 -7.79 7.32
CA ILE A 209 -0.32 -6.51 6.97
C ILE A 209 0.09 -6.10 5.56
N ILE A 210 -0.78 -5.38 4.86
CA ILE A 210 -0.50 -4.81 3.55
C ILE A 210 0.10 -3.42 3.72
N VAL A 211 1.18 -3.18 2.98
CA VAL A 211 1.92 -1.93 2.91
C VAL A 211 2.02 -1.50 1.44
N PRO A 212 1.60 -0.27 1.07
CA PRO A 212 1.05 0.75 1.94
C PRO A 212 -0.45 0.54 2.23
N SER A 213 -0.87 0.78 3.47
CA SER A 213 -2.26 0.96 3.92
C SER A 213 -2.26 1.28 5.42
N TYR A 214 -3.28 1.97 5.93
CA TYR A 214 -3.44 2.18 7.37
C TYR A 214 -3.63 0.84 8.09
N TRP A 215 -3.11 0.69 9.31
CA TRP A 215 -3.33 -0.53 10.09
C TRP A 215 -4.76 -0.62 10.63
N ASP A 216 -5.43 0.51 10.81
CA ASP A 216 -6.82 0.60 11.26
C ASP A 216 -7.70 -0.21 10.32
N TRP A 217 -7.59 0.10 9.03
CA TRP A 217 -8.31 -0.58 7.97
C TRP A 217 -8.01 -2.06 7.87
N GLN A 218 -7.01 -2.59 8.59
CA GLN A 218 -6.54 -3.96 8.50
C GLN A 218 -6.70 -4.73 9.81
N GLY A 219 -7.58 -4.23 10.69
CA GLY A 219 -8.02 -4.92 11.90
C GLY A 219 -7.49 -4.34 13.21
N TYR A 220 -6.72 -3.25 13.16
CA TYR A 220 -6.17 -2.55 14.33
C TYR A 220 -6.80 -1.15 14.49
N ASN A 221 -8.13 -1.05 14.37
CA ASN A 221 -8.85 0.23 14.49
C ASN A 221 -8.63 0.86 15.86
N ASP A 222 -8.42 2.18 15.86
CA ASP A 222 -8.23 3.01 17.07
C ASP A 222 -7.02 2.56 17.92
N TYR A 223 -6.07 1.85 17.29
CA TYR A 223 -4.83 1.47 17.94
C TYR A 223 -3.83 2.63 17.88
N ASP A 224 -3.70 3.34 19.01
CA ASP A 224 -2.63 4.30 19.24
C ASP A 224 -1.47 3.62 19.98
N GLY A 225 -0.25 3.79 19.48
CA GLY A 225 0.96 3.26 20.10
C GLY A 225 2.04 2.86 19.11
N PHE A 226 2.91 1.95 19.57
CA PHE A 226 4.01 1.43 18.76
C PHE A 226 3.59 0.19 17.98
N ALA A 227 4.02 0.12 16.72
CA ALA A 227 3.95 -1.09 15.94
C ALA A 227 5.25 -1.29 15.15
N TRP A 228 5.54 -2.55 14.83
CA TRP A 228 6.70 -2.94 14.07
C TRP A 228 6.29 -3.64 12.79
N TYR A 229 6.91 -3.22 11.68
CA TYR A 229 6.79 -3.82 10.37
C TYR A 229 8.10 -4.53 10.03
N ARG A 230 8.02 -5.70 9.40
CA ARG A 230 9.19 -6.43 8.88
C ARG A 230 8.93 -6.99 7.49
N ILE A 231 9.90 -6.86 6.60
CA ILE A 231 9.90 -7.54 5.29
C ILE A 231 11.24 -8.20 5.03
N THR A 232 11.19 -9.44 4.56
CA THR A 232 12.35 -10.16 4.04
C THR A 232 12.34 -10.11 2.52
N PHE A 233 13.49 -9.80 1.92
CA PHE A 233 13.68 -9.86 0.48
C PHE A 233 15.05 -10.47 0.15
N ASN A 234 15.18 -11.04 -1.05
CA ASN A 234 16.44 -11.57 -1.54
C ASN A 234 16.97 -10.69 -2.67
N ILE A 235 18.28 -10.47 -2.69
CA ILE A 235 18.95 -9.70 -3.74
C ILE A 235 20.19 -10.43 -4.23
N ASN A 236 20.48 -10.34 -5.53
CA ASN A 236 21.73 -10.79 -6.10
C ASN A 236 22.61 -9.57 -6.40
N LEU A 237 23.65 -9.35 -5.59
CA LEU A 237 24.52 -8.16 -5.73
C LEU A 237 25.41 -8.18 -6.97
N ASN A 238 25.48 -9.33 -7.66
CA ASN A 238 26.13 -9.46 -8.96
C ASN A 238 25.32 -8.83 -10.10
N GLU A 239 24.06 -8.45 -9.84
CA GLU A 239 23.28 -7.61 -10.75
C GLU A 239 23.75 -6.15 -10.69
N ASN A 240 23.55 -5.41 -11.78
CA ASN A 240 23.95 -4.00 -11.91
C ASN A 240 23.06 -3.09 -11.04
N LEU A 241 23.24 -3.16 -9.73
CA LEU A 241 22.69 -2.21 -8.75
C LEU A 241 23.61 -1.00 -8.63
N ASP A 242 23.02 0.19 -8.60
CA ASP A 242 23.73 1.43 -8.31
C ASP A 242 24.37 1.40 -6.91
N ASP A 243 25.52 2.06 -6.75
CA ASP A 243 26.22 2.14 -5.46
C ASP A 243 25.48 3.00 -4.44
N ASN A 244 24.72 4.00 -4.93
CA ASN A 244 23.95 4.94 -4.11
C ASN A 244 22.46 4.68 -4.28
N LEU A 245 21.85 4.16 -3.22
CA LEU A 245 20.47 3.73 -3.19
C LEU A 245 19.67 4.55 -2.16
N VAL A 246 18.36 4.54 -2.32
CA VAL A 246 17.42 5.11 -1.37
C VAL A 246 16.35 4.06 -1.07
N LEU A 247 16.19 3.75 0.21
CA LEU A 247 15.04 3.03 0.73
C LEU A 247 13.88 4.02 0.87
N MET A 248 12.86 3.83 0.05
CA MET A 248 11.63 4.62 0.05
C MET A 248 10.57 3.88 0.86
N LEU A 249 10.04 4.53 1.90
CA LEU A 249 8.98 4.00 2.76
C LEU A 249 7.69 4.79 2.64
N GLY A 250 7.59 5.69 1.67
CA GLY A 250 6.32 6.36 1.40
C GLY A 250 5.95 7.32 2.53
N LYS A 251 4.66 7.36 2.91
CA LYS A 251 4.20 8.07 4.10
C LYS A 251 3.83 7.07 5.19
N ILE A 252 4.33 7.36 6.37
CA ILE A 252 4.09 6.68 7.62
C ILE A 252 3.32 7.65 8.52
N ASP A 253 2.25 7.23 9.15
CA ASP A 253 1.60 8.13 10.10
C ASP A 253 2.53 8.40 11.29
N ASP A 254 2.59 9.66 11.71
CA ASP A 254 3.49 10.21 12.72
C ASP A 254 4.99 9.89 12.54
N LEU A 255 5.54 8.93 13.28
CA LEU A 255 6.97 8.81 13.54
C LEU A 255 7.49 7.42 13.19
N ASP A 256 8.76 7.35 12.76
CA ASP A 256 9.40 6.07 12.46
C ASP A 256 10.87 6.02 12.84
N GLU A 257 11.36 4.81 13.13
CA GLU A 257 12.77 4.42 13.08
C GLU A 257 12.93 3.21 12.16
N THR A 258 13.81 3.33 11.19
CA THR A 258 14.01 2.32 10.15
C THR A 258 15.38 1.65 10.29
N PHE A 259 15.39 0.34 10.12
CA PHE A 259 16.58 -0.51 10.20
C PHE A 259 16.69 -1.42 8.98
N LEU A 260 17.90 -1.55 8.45
CA LEU A 260 18.27 -2.53 7.42
C LEU A 260 19.24 -3.53 8.05
N ASN A 261 18.86 -4.81 8.09
CA ASN A 261 19.66 -5.89 8.67
C ASN A 261 20.09 -5.61 10.12
N GLY A 262 19.25 -4.94 10.90
CA GLY A 262 19.54 -4.53 12.29
C GLY A 262 20.36 -3.24 12.43
N LYS A 263 20.85 -2.66 11.33
CA LYS A 263 21.55 -1.37 11.33
C LYS A 263 20.54 -0.23 11.12
N PHE A 264 20.56 0.77 11.98
CA PHE A 264 19.75 1.98 11.82
C PHE A 264 20.09 2.72 10.51
N VAL A 265 19.07 3.12 9.75
CA VAL A 265 19.25 3.84 8.47
C VAL A 265 18.61 5.23 8.44
N GLY A 266 17.65 5.51 9.33
CA GLY A 266 17.00 6.81 9.43
C GLY A 266 15.71 6.77 10.25
N SER A 267 15.17 7.95 10.49
CA SER A 267 13.94 8.18 11.26
C SER A 267 13.19 9.41 10.75
N THR A 268 11.94 9.56 11.17
CA THR A 268 11.17 10.81 11.10
C THR A 268 10.77 11.21 12.51
N GLY A 269 11.12 12.44 12.91
CA GLY A 269 10.99 12.97 14.27
C GLY A 269 11.82 12.20 15.32
N ASP A 270 11.54 12.45 16.59
CA ASP A 270 12.26 11.86 17.73
C ASP A 270 11.35 10.91 18.52
N LEU A 271 11.63 9.61 18.53
CA LEU A 271 10.88 8.62 19.35
C LEU A 271 11.30 8.60 20.83
N ILE A 272 11.67 9.76 21.40
CA ILE A 272 12.06 9.87 22.81
C ILE A 272 10.80 10.05 23.65
N ILE A 273 10.42 8.98 24.35
CA ILE A 273 9.33 8.98 25.33
C ILE A 273 9.81 9.67 26.61
N SER A 274 9.13 10.75 26.99
CA SER A 274 9.28 11.43 28.26
C SER A 274 9.01 10.43 29.40
N PRO A 275 9.97 10.21 30.31
CA PRO A 275 9.78 9.30 31.44
C PRO A 275 8.82 9.86 32.50
N ILE A 276 8.38 11.12 32.35
CA ILE A 276 7.54 11.82 33.33
C ILE A 276 6.05 11.58 33.05
N ASP A 277 5.66 11.63 31.78
CA ASP A 277 4.26 11.62 31.35
C ASP A 277 3.99 10.72 30.14
N GLY A 278 5.01 10.03 29.62
CA GLY A 278 4.88 9.18 28.44
C GLY A 278 4.71 9.95 27.12
N SER A 279 4.83 11.28 27.14
CA SER A 279 4.73 12.09 25.91
C SER A 279 5.93 11.87 25.00
N ILE A 280 5.74 11.95 23.69
CA ILE A 280 6.85 11.89 22.74
C ILE A 280 7.30 13.31 22.39
N ASN A 281 8.57 13.59 22.65
CA ASN A 281 9.18 14.88 22.31
C ASN A 281 9.49 14.93 20.80
N GLY A 282 9.31 16.09 20.18
CA GLY A 282 9.77 16.31 18.80
C GLY A 282 8.79 15.88 17.68
N ARG A 283 7.54 15.56 18.00
CA ARG A 283 6.46 15.39 16.99
C ARG A 283 6.12 16.75 16.38
N ASP A 284 6.42 16.96 15.10
CA ASP A 284 5.91 18.08 14.30
C ASP A 284 4.51 17.73 13.79
N ASN A 285 3.65 18.74 13.66
CA ASN A 285 2.29 18.63 13.14
C ASN A 285 2.23 18.24 11.65
N LYS A 286 3.35 17.85 11.04
CA LYS A 286 3.44 17.46 9.63
C LYS A 286 4.07 16.09 9.41
N ASP A 287 4.61 15.47 10.46
CA ASP A 287 5.40 14.24 10.31
C ASP A 287 4.57 13.13 9.65
N PHE A 288 3.29 13.00 10.02
CA PHE A 288 2.35 12.07 9.39
C PHE A 288 2.32 12.14 7.85
N ASN A 289 2.49 13.33 7.25
CA ASN A 289 2.41 13.52 5.81
C ASN A 289 3.78 13.64 5.11
N THR A 290 4.88 13.47 5.85
CA THR A 290 6.24 13.53 5.29
C THR A 290 6.52 12.31 4.41
N PHE A 291 7.24 12.47 3.30
CA PHE A 291 7.67 11.31 2.50
C PHE A 291 9.02 10.79 3.00
N ARG A 292 9.14 9.48 3.22
CA ARG A 292 10.29 8.82 3.85
C ARG A 292 11.19 8.21 2.79
N GLY A 293 12.42 8.70 2.75
CA GLY A 293 13.47 8.24 1.84
C GLY A 293 14.83 8.25 2.53
N TYR A 294 15.33 7.07 2.89
CA TYR A 294 16.59 6.91 3.62
C TYR A 294 17.70 6.43 2.69
N ARG A 295 18.84 7.12 2.71
CA ARG A 295 19.99 6.72 1.91
C ARG A 295 20.60 5.44 2.47
N ILE A 296 20.83 4.49 1.58
CA ILE A 296 21.57 3.26 1.88
C ILE A 296 22.63 3.05 0.79
N LYS A 297 23.68 2.32 1.11
CA LYS A 297 24.73 1.95 0.16
C LYS A 297 24.55 0.50 -0.26
N LYS A 298 25.09 0.15 -1.43
CA LYS A 298 25.18 -1.25 -1.86
C LYS A 298 25.85 -2.15 -0.80
N ASP A 299 26.86 -1.63 -0.10
CA ASP A 299 27.57 -2.34 0.98
C ASP A 299 26.74 -2.57 2.26
N ASP A 300 25.61 -1.88 2.42
CA ASP A 300 24.69 -2.13 3.53
C ASP A 300 23.80 -3.37 3.27
N LEU A 301 23.79 -3.87 2.03
CA LEU A 301 23.01 -5.04 1.60
C LEU A 301 23.86 -6.31 1.64
N GLN A 302 23.22 -7.43 1.94
CA GLN A 302 23.81 -8.76 1.87
C GLN A 302 23.47 -9.41 0.53
N ASN A 303 24.39 -10.19 -0.04
CA ASN A 303 24.04 -11.05 -1.17
C ASN A 303 23.14 -12.19 -0.66
N GLY A 304 21.91 -12.28 -1.18
CA GLY A 304 20.86 -13.15 -0.66
C GLY A 304 19.90 -12.40 0.27
N LYS A 305 19.64 -12.97 1.45
CA LYS A 305 18.60 -12.52 2.38
C LYS A 305 18.93 -11.17 3.00
N ASN A 306 17.97 -10.25 2.97
CA ASN A 306 17.98 -8.98 3.68
C ASN A 306 16.65 -8.79 4.42
N VAL A 307 16.68 -8.01 5.50
CA VAL A 307 15.49 -7.68 6.29
C VAL A 307 15.42 -6.17 6.51
N ILE A 308 14.28 -5.57 6.21
CA ILE A 308 13.93 -4.22 6.66
C ILE A 308 13.00 -4.35 7.85
N SER A 309 13.28 -3.60 8.92
CA SER A 309 12.41 -3.44 10.07
C SER A 309 12.08 -1.97 10.26
N VAL A 310 10.82 -1.64 10.48
CA VAL A 310 10.34 -0.26 10.70
C VAL A 310 9.57 -0.26 12.00
N ARG A 311 10.05 0.51 12.97
CA ARG A 311 9.33 0.83 14.20
C ARG A 311 8.52 2.08 13.91
N VAL A 312 7.22 2.04 14.10
CA VAL A 312 6.29 3.14 13.87
C VAL A 312 5.62 3.48 15.18
N PHE A 313 5.44 4.77 15.46
CA PHE A 313 4.55 5.24 16.49
C PHE A 313 3.48 6.11 15.86
N ASP A 314 2.22 5.80 16.15
CA ASP A 314 1.08 6.69 15.92
C ASP A 314 0.47 7.04 17.27
N GLY A 315 0.23 8.34 17.48
CA GLY A 315 -0.36 8.82 18.72
C GLY A 315 -1.86 9.06 18.66
N ARG A 316 -2.47 9.20 17.47
CA ARG A 316 -3.90 9.49 17.29
C ARG A 316 -4.39 9.17 15.88
N TYR A 317 -5.67 8.81 15.81
CA TYR A 317 -6.44 8.63 14.56
C TYR A 317 -6.07 7.35 13.84
N LYS A 318 -5.31 7.42 12.75
CA LYS A 318 -5.03 6.26 11.92
C LYS A 318 -3.55 6.13 11.74
N GLY A 319 -3.03 4.92 11.95
CA GLY A 319 -1.61 4.69 11.90
C GLY A 319 -1.15 3.84 10.74
N GLY A 320 0.18 3.81 10.57
CA GLY A 320 0.87 2.87 9.71
C GLY A 320 1.52 3.45 8.46
N ILE A 321 2.16 2.59 7.68
CA ILE A 321 2.79 2.93 6.41
C ILE A 321 1.68 3.00 5.35
N TYR A 322 1.07 4.16 5.15
CA TYR A 322 -0.25 4.28 4.51
C TYR A 322 -0.24 4.74 3.06
N GLU A 323 0.87 5.32 2.58
CA GLU A 323 0.99 5.78 1.19
C GLU A 323 2.35 5.39 0.61
N GLY A 324 2.40 4.96 -0.65
CA GLY A 324 3.63 4.59 -1.34
C GLY A 324 4.25 5.75 -2.13
N PRO A 325 5.25 5.45 -2.99
CA PRO A 325 5.78 4.12 -3.27
C PRO A 325 6.68 3.54 -2.18
N ILE A 326 6.76 2.21 -2.11
CA ILE A 326 7.59 1.46 -1.14
C ILE A 326 8.62 0.58 -1.87
N GLY A 327 9.91 0.76 -1.59
CA GLY A 327 10.96 -0.03 -2.26
C GLY A 327 12.35 0.59 -2.21
N ILE A 328 13.27 0.01 -2.98
CA ILE A 328 14.63 0.52 -3.15
C ILE A 328 14.79 1.06 -4.58
N ALA A 329 15.32 2.27 -4.70
CA ALA A 329 15.60 2.92 -5.97
C ALA A 329 17.01 3.52 -5.99
N SER A 330 17.52 3.80 -7.18
CA SER A 330 18.74 4.60 -7.32
C SER A 330 18.53 6.00 -6.76
N LEU A 331 19.59 6.63 -6.25
CA LEU A 331 19.53 8.02 -5.79
C LEU A 331 19.04 8.97 -6.90
N LYS A 332 19.44 8.71 -8.15
CA LYS A 332 19.02 9.49 -9.32
C LYS A 332 17.50 9.41 -9.54
N ASP A 333 16.97 8.20 -9.49
CA ASP A 333 15.54 7.94 -9.68
C ASP A 333 14.72 8.56 -8.53
N TYR A 334 15.19 8.43 -7.29
CA TYR A 334 14.58 9.08 -6.13
C TYR A 334 14.52 10.61 -6.27
N ILE A 335 15.62 11.25 -6.65
CA ILE A 335 15.67 12.72 -6.84
C ILE A 335 14.69 13.14 -7.94
N PHE A 336 14.63 12.40 -9.05
CA PHE A 336 13.67 12.66 -10.11
C PHE A 336 12.21 12.59 -9.61
N PHE A 337 11.89 11.59 -8.80
CA PHE A 337 10.58 11.45 -8.17
C PHE A 337 10.25 12.62 -7.23
N ARG A 338 11.17 12.98 -6.32
CA ARG A 338 11.02 14.10 -5.37
C ARG A 338 10.73 15.42 -6.09
N THR A 339 11.56 15.77 -7.08
CA THR A 339 11.42 17.03 -7.82
C THR A 339 10.11 17.14 -8.58
N LYS A 340 9.59 16.01 -9.10
CA LYS A 340 8.33 16.00 -9.86
C LYS A 340 7.09 16.00 -8.97
N ASN A 341 7.13 15.30 -7.85
CA ASN A 341 5.91 14.92 -7.12
C ASN A 341 5.80 15.54 -5.73
N LEU A 342 6.91 15.92 -5.08
CA LEU A 342 6.92 16.33 -3.68
C LEU A 342 7.30 17.79 -3.47
N ASP A 343 8.44 18.23 -4.00
CA ASP A 343 9.01 19.54 -3.64
C ASP A 343 8.51 20.70 -4.51
N GLY A 344 7.74 20.39 -5.55
CA GLY A 344 7.50 21.34 -6.65
C GLY A 344 8.81 21.78 -7.31
N LYS A 345 8.71 22.59 -8.36
CA LYS A 345 9.87 22.95 -9.23
C LYS A 345 10.99 23.79 -8.58
N LYS A 346 10.99 24.01 -7.25
CA LYS A 346 11.87 25.01 -6.60
C LYS A 346 13.17 24.47 -6.01
N LYS A 347 13.34 23.17 -5.79
CA LYS A 347 14.58 22.61 -5.22
C LYS A 347 15.47 22.01 -6.31
N ASN A 348 16.74 22.42 -6.33
CA ASN A 348 17.74 21.88 -7.24
C ASN A 348 18.38 20.59 -6.66
N PHE A 349 19.20 19.90 -7.46
CA PHE A 349 19.86 18.64 -7.07
C PHE A 349 20.68 18.75 -5.77
N PHE A 350 21.30 19.90 -5.50
CA PHE A 350 22.09 20.13 -4.29
C PHE A 350 21.19 20.40 -3.08
N ASP A 351 20.09 21.13 -3.24
CA ASP A 351 19.12 21.37 -2.15
C ASP A 351 18.56 20.04 -1.61
N LEU A 352 18.38 19.04 -2.49
CA LEU A 352 17.89 17.70 -2.14
C LEU A 352 18.96 16.78 -1.54
N LEU A 353 20.25 17.12 -1.68
CA LEU A 353 21.36 16.38 -1.09
C LEU A 353 21.62 16.75 0.37
N PHE A 354 21.18 17.94 0.79
CA PHE A 354 21.54 18.56 2.08
C PHE A 354 20.36 18.89 2.99
N ASP A 355 19.11 18.59 2.60
CA ASP A 355 18.00 18.53 3.56
C ASP A 355 18.31 17.41 4.57
N LYS A 356 18.61 17.82 5.80
CA LYS A 356 18.91 16.94 6.94
C LYS A 356 17.65 16.47 7.62
#